data_AF-A0A090D2C6-F1
#
_entry.id   AF-A0A090D2C6-F1
#
_cell.length_a   1.000
_cell.length_b   1.000
_cell.length_c   1.000
_cell.angle_alpha   90.00
_cell.angle_beta   90.00
_cell.angle_gamma   90.00
#
_symmetry.space_group_name_H-M   'P 1'
#
loop_
_entity.id
_entity.type
_entity.pdbx_description
1 polymer ?
#
loop_
_entity_poly.entity_id
_entity_poly.type
_entity_poly.pdbx_seq_one_letter_code
_entity_poly.pdbx_strand_id
1 'polypeptide(L)'
;MQVLIYVTTLLMVFAILSYGKLESLKSFAILKGQSEVLRKETGRYFSHKSEWFYDETTFSKEENALSQESKNQPNKATRYINLSYLFKAPDEASEIFVKNLLKDLIDKLYEGKSFYEEIKQNRPAFVEELLERLKEEVKEQNRNPQKKIKTIQQIANLDLKDQELANAFYHMLKGSPPVDGSISQGYPSLLDYITLHGNGKIRVWLVPKELLSVIFGDEAIAAEVQNIRKELHKDLVQGKKQKEEVFLSFKEACERRIRYDLPIDKFNFEASCQAPKNN
;
A
#
# COMPACT_ATOMS: atom_id res chain seq x y z
N MET A 1 18.72 -48.55 55.25
CA MET A 1 19.07 -47.12 55.01
C MET A 1 19.25 -46.79 53.52
N GLN A 2 19.94 -47.61 52.72
CA GLN A 2 20.19 -47.30 51.30
C GLN A 2 18.93 -47.26 50.41
N VAL A 3 17.95 -48.15 50.63
CA VAL A 3 16.70 -48.18 49.85
C VAL A 3 15.88 -46.90 50.01
N LEU A 4 15.88 -46.31 51.21
CA LEU A 4 15.12 -45.08 51.48
C LEU A 4 15.69 -43.89 50.69
N ILE A 5 17.02 -43.81 50.60
CA ILE A 5 17.72 -42.78 49.82
C ILE A 5 17.35 -42.89 48.33
N TYR A 6 17.35 -44.11 47.78
CA TYR A 6 16.93 -44.35 46.39
C TYR A 6 15.47 -43.97 46.10
N VAL A 7 14.55 -44.29 47.02
CA VAL A 7 13.14 -43.91 46.85
C VAL A 7 12.97 -42.38 46.90
N THR A 8 13.70 -41.69 47.79
CA THR A 8 13.65 -40.22 47.90
C THR A 8 14.26 -39.51 46.69
N THR A 9 15.37 -40.01 46.13
CA THR A 9 15.98 -39.42 44.94
C THR A 9 15.12 -39.65 43.71
N LEU A 10 14.50 -40.83 43.57
CA LEU A 10 13.55 -41.10 42.50
C LEU A 10 12.34 -40.16 42.58
N LEU A 11 11.78 -39.95 43.79
CA LEU A 11 10.69 -38.99 44.02
C LEU A 11 11.10 -37.55 43.68
N MET A 12 12.31 -37.11 44.03
CA MET A 12 12.80 -35.78 43.64
C MET A 12 12.92 -35.65 42.12
N VAL A 13 13.44 -36.66 41.41
CA VAL A 13 13.54 -36.63 39.95
C VAL A 13 12.14 -36.57 39.32
N PHE A 14 11.19 -37.35 39.82
CA PHE A 14 9.80 -37.28 39.36
C PHE A 14 9.15 -35.93 39.65
N ALA A 15 9.43 -35.32 40.80
CA ALA A 15 8.94 -33.98 41.14
C ALA A 15 9.51 -32.91 40.20
N ILE A 16 10.81 -32.95 39.91
CA ILE A 16 11.48 -32.02 38.99
C ILE A 16 10.93 -32.19 37.56
N LEU A 17 10.77 -33.42 37.08
CA LEU A 17 10.20 -33.69 35.76
C LEU A 17 8.73 -33.25 35.66
N SER A 18 7.96 -33.44 36.73
CA SER A 18 6.56 -33.01 36.80
C SER A 18 6.45 -31.48 36.83
N TYR A 19 7.33 -30.81 37.59
CA TYR A 19 7.36 -29.35 37.65
C TYR A 19 7.77 -28.74 36.29
N GLY A 20 8.80 -29.28 35.64
CA GLY A 20 9.21 -28.84 34.30
C GLY A 20 8.11 -29.01 33.24
N LYS A 21 7.37 -30.13 33.29
CA LYS A 21 6.19 -30.31 32.42
C LYS A 21 5.08 -29.30 32.73
N LEU A 22 4.79 -29.04 34.00
CA LEU A 22 3.75 -28.10 34.41
C LEU A 22 4.10 -26.67 33.98
N GLU A 23 5.36 -26.26 34.11
CA GLU A 23 5.85 -24.96 33.66
C GLU A 23 5.79 -24.83 32.13
N SER A 24 6.15 -25.86 31.38
CA SER A 24 6.00 -25.88 29.92
C SER A 24 4.53 -25.76 29.49
N LEU A 25 3.61 -26.41 30.20
CA LEU A 25 2.18 -26.34 29.94
C LEU A 25 1.62 -24.96 30.27
N LYS A 26 2.10 -24.33 31.35
CA LYS A 26 1.71 -22.96 31.73
C LYS A 26 2.19 -21.95 30.69
N SER A 27 3.45 -22.04 30.27
CA SER A 27 4.01 -21.19 29.22
C SER A 27 3.29 -21.39 27.88
N PHE A 28 2.98 -22.64 27.53
CA PHE A 28 2.20 -22.95 26.33
C PHE A 28 0.76 -22.40 26.42
N ALA A 29 0.11 -22.49 27.58
CA ALA A 29 -1.23 -21.94 27.80
C ALA A 29 -1.24 -20.41 27.73
N ILE A 30 -0.21 -19.74 28.26
CA ILE A 30 -0.04 -18.28 28.16
C ILE A 30 0.18 -17.86 26.71
N LEU A 31 1.10 -18.53 26.00
CA LEU A 31 1.37 -18.28 24.58
C LEU A 31 0.12 -18.53 23.73
N LYS A 32 -0.61 -19.60 24.00
CA LYS A 32 -1.87 -19.91 23.33
C LYS A 32 -2.91 -18.82 23.62
N GLY A 33 -3.06 -18.38 24.86
CA GLY A 33 -3.95 -17.28 25.23
C GLY A 33 -3.61 -15.96 24.53
N GLN A 34 -2.33 -15.59 24.49
CA GLN A 34 -1.85 -14.41 23.75
C GLN A 34 -2.08 -14.56 22.24
N SER A 35 -1.83 -15.74 21.68
CA SER A 35 -2.11 -16.03 20.27
C SER A 35 -3.60 -15.97 19.94
N GLU A 36 -4.48 -16.39 20.85
CA GLU A 36 -5.93 -16.34 20.69
C GLU A 36 -6.48 -14.93 20.81
N VAL A 37 -5.89 -14.08 21.67
CA VAL A 37 -6.19 -12.64 21.73
C VAL A 37 -5.76 -11.98 20.42
N LEU A 38 -4.52 -12.19 19.97
CA LEU A 38 -4.03 -11.69 18.69
C LEU A 38 -4.87 -12.21 17.52
N ARG A 39 -5.32 -13.47 17.55
CA ARG A 39 -6.18 -14.07 16.53
C ARG A 39 -7.62 -13.55 16.57
N LYS A 40 -8.13 -13.14 17.74
CA LYS A 40 -9.42 -12.47 17.88
C LYS A 40 -9.35 -11.00 17.43
N GLU A 41 -8.26 -10.31 17.73
CA GLU A 41 -8.04 -8.92 17.28
C GLU A 41 -7.81 -8.88 15.77
N THR A 42 -6.90 -9.71 15.24
CA THR A 42 -6.74 -9.86 13.80
C THR A 42 -7.99 -10.44 13.15
N GLY A 43 -8.71 -11.36 13.78
CA GLY A 43 -9.97 -11.93 13.27
C GLY A 43 -11.11 -10.93 13.19
N ARG A 44 -11.26 -10.05 14.18
CA ARG A 44 -12.19 -8.90 14.12
C ARG A 44 -11.75 -7.89 13.06
N TYR A 45 -10.45 -7.68 12.88
CA TYR A 45 -9.91 -6.83 11.82
C TYR A 45 -10.13 -7.42 10.42
N PHE A 46 -9.98 -8.74 10.24
CA PHE A 46 -10.33 -9.42 9.00
C PHE A 46 -11.83 -9.44 8.77
N SER A 47 -12.66 -9.55 9.81
CA SER A 47 -14.11 -9.41 9.72
C SER A 47 -14.51 -8.00 9.30
N HIS A 48 -13.94 -6.94 9.89
CA HIS A 48 -14.22 -5.55 9.52
C HIS A 48 -13.63 -5.18 8.15
N LYS A 49 -12.46 -5.73 7.79
CA LYS A 49 -11.89 -5.62 6.43
C LYS A 49 -12.73 -6.41 5.43
N SER A 50 -13.27 -7.57 5.83
CA SER A 50 -14.13 -8.41 4.99
C SER A 50 -15.55 -7.87 4.88
N GLU A 51 -16.07 -7.16 5.88
CA GLU A 51 -17.33 -6.40 5.88
C GLU A 51 -17.17 -5.14 5.05
N TRP A 52 -16.02 -4.45 5.15
CA TRP A 52 -15.62 -3.39 4.22
C TRP A 52 -15.49 -3.91 2.77
N PHE A 53 -14.88 -5.09 2.57
CA PHE A 53 -14.88 -5.79 1.27
C PHE A 53 -16.28 -6.33 0.88
N TYR A 54 -17.13 -6.69 1.84
CA TYR A 54 -18.48 -7.22 1.59
C TYR A 54 -19.38 -6.10 1.11
N ASP A 55 -19.37 -4.94 1.76
CA ASP A 55 -20.06 -3.74 1.30
C ASP A 55 -19.48 -3.23 -0.05
N GLU A 56 -18.17 -3.38 -0.29
CA GLU A 56 -17.54 -3.16 -1.61
C GLU A 56 -18.00 -4.17 -2.68
N THR A 57 -18.44 -5.39 -2.33
CA THR A 57 -18.76 -6.47 -3.29
C THR A 57 -20.26 -6.81 -3.39
N THR A 58 -21.10 -6.45 -2.42
CA THR A 58 -22.55 -6.69 -2.48
C THR A 58 -23.28 -5.64 -3.30
N PHE A 59 -22.72 -4.44 -3.50
CA PHE A 59 -23.16 -3.53 -4.57
C PHE A 59 -22.67 -3.97 -5.97
N SER A 60 -21.72 -4.92 -6.04
CA SER A 60 -21.07 -5.39 -7.29
C SER A 60 -21.74 -6.64 -7.90
N LYS A 61 -22.82 -7.17 -7.33
CA LYS A 61 -23.49 -8.36 -7.90
C LYS A 61 -24.27 -8.08 -9.18
N GLU A 62 -24.65 -6.84 -9.48
CA GLU A 62 -25.23 -6.46 -10.78
C GLU A 62 -24.16 -6.00 -11.81
N GLU A 63 -22.94 -5.67 -11.37
CA GLU A 63 -21.87 -5.11 -12.23
C GLU A 63 -20.95 -6.15 -12.89
N ASN A 64 -21.09 -7.43 -12.53
CA ASN A 64 -20.35 -8.53 -13.17
C ASN A 64 -20.75 -8.78 -14.64
N ALA A 65 -21.83 -8.14 -15.12
CA ALA A 65 -22.19 -8.16 -16.54
C ALA A 65 -21.39 -7.15 -17.39
N LEU A 66 -20.85 -6.06 -16.81
CA LEU A 66 -20.10 -5.02 -17.53
C LEU A 66 -18.57 -5.16 -17.38
N SER A 67 -18.11 -6.00 -16.45
CA SER A 67 -16.69 -6.18 -16.13
C SER A 67 -15.94 -7.11 -17.10
N GLN A 68 -16.61 -7.70 -18.09
CA GLN A 68 -15.95 -8.55 -19.10
C GLN A 68 -15.24 -7.76 -20.22
N GLU A 69 -15.46 -6.45 -20.37
CA GLU A 69 -14.78 -5.64 -21.38
C GLU A 69 -13.34 -5.20 -20.99
N SER A 70 -12.89 -5.45 -19.75
CA SER A 70 -11.63 -4.87 -19.24
C SER A 70 -10.38 -5.74 -19.45
N LYS A 71 -10.52 -7.01 -19.83
CA LYS A 71 -9.38 -7.95 -19.85
C LYS A 71 -8.41 -7.83 -21.03
N ASN A 72 -8.68 -7.02 -22.06
CA ASN A 72 -7.89 -7.01 -23.30
C ASN A 72 -7.36 -5.65 -23.79
N GLN A 73 -7.29 -4.59 -22.96
CA GLN A 73 -6.64 -3.34 -23.38
C GLN A 73 -5.37 -3.05 -22.57
N PRO A 74 -4.17 -3.39 -23.10
CA PRO A 74 -2.87 -3.15 -22.45
C PRO A 74 -2.49 -1.65 -22.33
N ASN A 75 -3.40 -0.73 -22.62
CA ASN A 75 -3.12 0.70 -22.82
C ASN A 75 -3.92 1.64 -21.92
N LYS A 76 -4.58 1.14 -20.87
CA LYS A 76 -5.40 2.00 -19.98
C LYS A 76 -4.55 2.65 -18.89
N ALA A 77 -4.80 3.94 -18.66
CA ALA A 77 -4.28 4.67 -17.51
C ALA A 77 -4.78 4.03 -16.22
N THR A 78 -3.94 4.02 -15.18
CA THR A 78 -4.24 3.35 -13.90
C THR A 78 -4.33 4.35 -12.77
N ARG A 79 -4.94 3.98 -11.64
CA ARG A 79 -4.98 4.84 -10.45
C ARG A 79 -3.64 4.92 -9.70
N TYR A 80 -2.66 4.12 -10.10
CA TYR A 80 -1.41 3.90 -9.39
C TYR A 80 -0.24 4.52 -10.15
N ILE A 81 0.83 4.81 -9.43
CA ILE A 81 2.12 5.16 -10.02
C ILE A 81 2.76 3.90 -10.62
N ASN A 82 3.10 3.95 -11.90
CA ASN A 82 3.73 2.81 -12.56
C ASN A 82 5.23 2.77 -12.29
N LEU A 83 5.63 1.98 -11.29
CA LEU A 83 7.01 1.80 -10.86
C LEU A 83 7.90 1.17 -11.95
N SER A 84 7.33 0.49 -12.96
CA SER A 84 8.14 -0.04 -14.07
C SER A 84 8.89 1.04 -14.83
N TYR A 85 8.39 2.28 -14.82
CA TYR A 85 9.03 3.44 -15.43
C TYR A 85 10.25 3.92 -14.66
N LEU A 86 10.43 3.54 -13.39
CA LEU A 86 11.69 3.76 -12.68
C LEU A 86 12.82 2.86 -13.23
N PHE A 87 12.46 1.69 -13.77
CA PHE A 87 13.41 0.66 -14.17
C PHE A 87 13.64 0.59 -15.68
N LYS A 88 12.59 0.89 -16.45
CA LYS A 88 12.49 0.72 -17.90
C LYS A 88 11.64 1.83 -18.51
N ALA A 89 11.99 3.08 -18.21
CA ALA A 89 11.35 4.23 -18.83
C ALA A 89 11.58 4.24 -20.35
N PRO A 90 10.61 4.71 -21.15
CA PRO A 90 10.85 4.97 -22.57
C PRO A 90 11.78 6.17 -22.80
N ASP A 91 11.82 7.12 -21.87
CA ASP A 91 12.59 8.36 -21.93
C ASP A 91 13.00 8.81 -20.50
N GLU A 92 14.02 9.66 -20.41
CA GLU A 92 14.55 10.15 -19.14
C GLU A 92 13.54 11.00 -18.36
N ALA A 93 12.72 11.81 -19.04
CA ALA A 93 11.71 12.65 -18.38
C ALA A 93 10.62 11.81 -17.70
N SER A 94 10.23 10.69 -18.31
CA SER A 94 9.33 9.70 -17.72
C SER A 94 9.90 9.06 -16.44
N GLU A 95 11.20 8.78 -16.42
CA GLU A 95 11.89 8.25 -15.23
C GLU A 95 11.89 9.28 -14.11
N ILE A 96 12.33 10.52 -14.42
CA ILE A 96 12.40 11.65 -13.49
C ILE A 96 11.01 11.95 -12.92
N PHE A 97 9.96 11.94 -13.76
CA PHE A 97 8.59 12.13 -13.32
C PHE A 97 8.17 11.11 -12.26
N VAL A 98 8.38 9.82 -12.51
CA VAL A 98 8.02 8.77 -11.55
C VAL A 98 8.86 8.84 -10.28
N LYS A 99 10.16 9.12 -10.41
CA LYS A 99 11.07 9.28 -9.27
C LYS A 99 10.62 10.43 -8.36
N ASN A 100 10.37 11.61 -8.91
CA ASN A 100 9.95 12.78 -8.13
C ASN A 100 8.57 12.57 -7.51
N LEU A 101 7.62 12.01 -8.27
CA LEU A 101 6.28 11.75 -7.76
C LEU A 101 6.28 10.71 -6.63
N LEU A 102 7.13 9.67 -6.72
CA LEU A 102 7.29 8.69 -5.64
C LEU A 102 7.94 9.31 -4.41
N LYS A 103 8.96 10.15 -4.59
CA LYS A 103 9.61 10.85 -3.48
C LYS A 103 8.59 11.72 -2.74
N ASP A 104 7.87 12.59 -3.46
CA ASP A 104 6.87 13.48 -2.86
C ASP A 104 5.75 12.69 -2.18
N LEU A 105 5.34 11.55 -2.77
CA LEU A 105 4.36 10.66 -2.14
C LEU A 105 4.89 10.01 -0.86
N ILE A 106 6.10 9.48 -0.88
CA ILE A 106 6.73 8.86 0.30
C ILE A 106 6.82 9.89 1.42
N ASP A 107 7.32 11.08 1.13
CA ASP A 107 7.41 12.17 2.10
C ASP A 107 6.01 12.49 2.65
N LYS A 108 5.01 12.65 1.78
CA LYS A 108 3.64 12.96 2.20
C LYS A 108 3.00 11.88 3.08
N LEU A 109 3.25 10.61 2.78
CA LEU A 109 2.62 9.48 3.49
C LEU A 109 3.23 9.22 4.87
N TYR A 110 4.52 9.49 5.04
CA TYR A 110 5.28 9.04 6.21
C TYR A 110 5.91 10.18 7.01
N GLU A 111 5.79 11.43 6.58
CA GLU A 111 6.13 12.60 7.39
C GLU A 111 5.45 12.54 8.77
N GLY A 112 6.23 12.78 9.83
CA GLY A 112 5.76 12.70 11.21
C GLY A 112 5.66 11.27 11.77
N LYS A 113 6.06 10.23 11.03
CA LYS A 113 6.16 8.85 11.56
C LYS A 113 7.55 8.60 12.12
N SER A 114 7.63 8.01 13.32
CA SER A 114 8.91 7.83 14.03
C SER A 114 9.98 7.14 13.20
N PHE A 115 9.67 6.00 12.58
CA PHE A 115 10.63 5.26 11.74
C PHE A 115 11.16 6.09 10.56
N TYR A 116 10.33 6.99 10.01
CA TYR A 116 10.66 7.82 8.85
C TYR A 116 11.47 9.04 9.30
N GLU A 117 11.11 9.69 10.39
CA GLU A 117 11.85 10.81 10.96
C GLU A 117 13.24 10.37 11.45
N GLU A 118 13.35 9.22 12.10
CA GLU A 118 14.62 8.66 12.57
C GLU A 118 15.62 8.44 11.43
N ILE A 119 15.18 7.83 10.32
CA ILE A 119 16.06 7.62 9.17
C ILE A 119 16.33 8.93 8.42
N LYS A 120 15.34 9.82 8.28
CA LYS A 120 15.52 11.11 7.59
C LYS A 120 16.51 12.03 8.32
N GLN A 121 16.53 12.00 9.65
CA GLN A 121 17.51 12.75 10.45
C GLN A 121 18.94 12.24 10.26
N ASN A 122 19.11 10.92 10.22
CA ASN A 122 20.42 10.29 10.07
C ASN A 122 20.92 10.27 8.61
N ARG A 123 19.98 10.18 7.65
CA ARG A 123 20.23 10.06 6.22
C ARG A 123 19.21 10.93 5.45
N PRO A 124 19.45 12.25 5.30
CA PRO A 124 18.48 13.16 4.68
C PRO A 124 18.07 12.81 3.25
N ALA A 125 18.92 12.10 2.50
CA ALA A 125 18.69 11.67 1.12
C ALA A 125 18.25 10.19 1.01
N PHE A 126 17.81 9.55 2.10
CA PHE A 126 17.56 8.11 2.10
C PHE A 126 16.44 7.68 1.13
N VAL A 127 15.49 8.57 0.82
CA VAL A 127 14.40 8.27 -0.14
C VAL A 127 14.98 8.17 -1.54
N GLU A 128 15.85 9.11 -1.94
CA GLU A 128 16.55 9.06 -3.22
C GLU A 128 17.47 7.85 -3.30
N GLU A 129 18.24 7.58 -2.24
CA GLU A 129 19.10 6.40 -2.14
C GLU A 129 18.29 5.11 -2.27
N LEU A 130 17.13 5.02 -1.60
CA LEU A 130 16.22 3.88 -1.69
C LEU A 130 15.73 3.66 -3.13
N LEU A 131 15.29 4.72 -3.81
CA LEU A 131 14.78 4.62 -5.18
C LEU A 131 15.87 4.21 -6.18
N GLU A 132 17.09 4.75 -6.05
CA GLU A 132 18.24 4.31 -6.87
C GLU A 132 18.62 2.86 -6.57
N ARG A 133 18.65 2.47 -5.29
CA ARG A 133 18.98 1.10 -4.90
C ARG A 133 17.97 0.09 -5.43
N LEU A 134 16.68 0.42 -5.35
CA LEU A 134 15.62 -0.37 -5.96
C LEU A 134 15.84 -0.50 -7.48
N LYS A 135 16.19 0.59 -8.15
CA LYS A 135 16.46 0.58 -9.59
C LYS A 135 17.62 -0.33 -9.97
N GLU A 136 18.71 -0.28 -9.22
CA GLU A 136 19.88 -1.14 -9.41
C GLU A 136 19.55 -2.61 -9.20
N GLU A 137 18.93 -2.96 -8.07
CA GLU A 137 18.62 -4.34 -7.72
C GLU A 137 17.60 -4.96 -8.68
N VAL A 138 16.59 -4.20 -9.11
CA VAL A 138 15.65 -4.65 -10.14
C VAL A 138 16.35 -4.88 -11.49
N LYS A 139 17.32 -4.04 -11.84
CA LYS A 139 18.14 -4.25 -13.06
C LYS A 139 19.00 -5.51 -12.93
N GLU A 140 19.64 -5.72 -11.78
CA GLU A 140 20.47 -6.90 -11.51
C GLU A 140 19.66 -8.19 -11.57
N GLN A 141 18.53 -8.26 -10.87
CA GLN A 141 17.65 -9.44 -10.86
C GLN A 141 17.10 -9.77 -12.25
N ASN A 142 16.76 -8.74 -13.02
CA ASN A 142 16.24 -8.89 -14.39
C ASN A 142 17.30 -9.33 -15.42
N ARG A 143 18.60 -9.31 -15.08
CA ARG A 143 19.65 -9.92 -15.94
C ARG A 143 19.46 -11.42 -16.07
N ASN A 144 18.87 -12.07 -15.05
CA ASN A 144 18.52 -13.48 -15.10
C ASN A 144 17.07 -13.66 -15.58
N PRO A 145 16.82 -14.28 -16.74
CA PRO A 145 15.47 -14.49 -17.27
C PRO A 145 14.53 -15.23 -16.32
N GLN A 146 15.07 -16.12 -15.47
CA GLN A 146 14.31 -16.91 -14.51
C GLN A 146 13.90 -16.11 -13.26
N LYS A 147 14.57 -15.00 -12.96
CA LYS A 147 14.32 -14.15 -11.79
C LYS A 147 13.69 -12.79 -12.15
N LYS A 148 13.12 -12.69 -13.35
CA LYS A 148 12.50 -11.44 -13.83
C LYS A 148 11.32 -11.05 -12.93
N ILE A 149 11.35 -9.81 -12.45
CA ILE A 149 10.26 -9.24 -11.66
C ILE A 149 9.05 -8.98 -12.56
N LYS A 150 7.92 -9.57 -12.19
CA LYS A 150 6.63 -9.47 -12.89
C LYS A 150 5.56 -8.84 -12.01
N THR A 151 5.66 -8.97 -10.69
CA THR A 151 4.64 -8.50 -9.75
C THR A 151 5.22 -7.57 -8.69
N ILE A 152 4.37 -6.70 -8.13
CA ILE A 152 4.80 -5.75 -7.10
C ILE A 152 5.25 -6.46 -5.82
N GLN A 153 4.66 -7.62 -5.50
CA GLN A 153 5.05 -8.43 -4.34
C GLN A 153 6.49 -8.95 -4.45
N GLN A 154 7.02 -9.14 -5.66
CA GLN A 154 8.41 -9.55 -5.83
C GLN A 154 9.38 -8.42 -5.51
N ILE A 155 8.97 -7.15 -5.67
CA ILE A 155 9.77 -5.98 -5.28
C ILE A 155 9.92 -5.90 -3.76
N ALA A 156 8.89 -6.29 -3.02
CA ALA A 156 8.94 -6.37 -1.56
C ALA A 156 9.97 -7.38 -1.04
N ASN A 157 10.39 -8.35 -1.87
CA ASN A 157 11.35 -9.38 -1.51
C ASN A 157 12.75 -9.12 -2.07
N LEU A 158 13.03 -7.90 -2.54
CA LEU A 158 14.36 -7.52 -3.01
C LEU A 158 15.34 -7.44 -1.84
N ASP A 159 16.54 -7.99 -2.06
CA ASP A 159 17.65 -7.82 -1.13
C ASP A 159 18.38 -6.52 -1.48
N LEU A 160 18.09 -5.46 -0.71
CA LEU A 160 18.70 -4.15 -0.93
C LEU A 160 20.16 -4.08 -0.46
N LYS A 161 20.69 -5.12 0.21
CA LYS A 161 22.02 -5.21 0.84
C LYS A 161 22.27 -4.18 1.96
N ASP A 162 21.66 -3.00 1.89
CA ASP A 162 21.61 -2.01 2.97
C ASP A 162 20.44 -2.31 3.91
N GLN A 163 20.76 -2.63 5.17
CA GLN A 163 19.78 -3.02 6.18
C GLN A 163 18.88 -1.87 6.61
N GLU A 164 19.37 -0.63 6.66
CA GLU A 164 18.56 0.53 7.05
C GLU A 164 17.53 0.86 5.97
N LEU A 165 17.95 0.87 4.69
CA LEU A 165 17.04 1.07 3.57
C LEU A 165 16.04 -0.08 3.45
N ALA A 166 16.47 -1.33 3.67
CA ALA A 166 15.59 -2.50 3.68
C ALA A 166 14.53 -2.42 4.79
N ASN A 167 14.92 -2.00 6.00
CA ASN A 167 13.99 -1.83 7.12
C ASN A 167 12.98 -0.71 6.84
N ALA A 168 13.44 0.45 6.37
CA ALA A 168 12.56 1.56 6.02
C ALA A 168 11.58 1.17 4.92
N PHE A 169 12.05 0.50 3.87
CA PHE A 169 11.22 0.03 2.78
C PHE A 169 10.20 -1.01 3.24
N TYR A 170 10.59 -1.93 4.13
CA TYR A 170 9.67 -2.89 4.74
C TYR A 170 8.55 -2.17 5.50
N HIS A 171 8.88 -1.16 6.31
CA HIS A 171 7.88 -0.37 7.03
C HIS A 171 6.89 0.31 6.07
N MET A 172 7.39 0.93 5.00
CA MET A 172 6.57 1.58 3.97
C MET A 172 5.64 0.58 3.25
N LEU A 173 6.16 -0.59 2.88
CA LEU A 173 5.37 -1.61 2.18
C LEU A 173 4.35 -2.29 3.07
N LYS A 174 4.66 -2.50 4.35
CA LYS A 174 3.74 -3.14 5.29
C LYS A 174 2.56 -2.22 5.65
N GLY A 175 2.82 -0.92 5.80
CA GLY A 175 1.88 -0.01 6.46
C GLY A 175 1.75 -0.31 7.96
N SER A 176 1.00 0.52 8.66
CA SER A 176 0.58 0.26 10.05
C SER A 176 -0.90 0.61 10.21
N PRO A 177 -1.76 -0.29 10.70
CA PRO A 177 -3.14 0.08 10.98
C PRO A 177 -3.19 1.12 12.12
N PRO A 178 -4.22 1.99 12.14
CA PRO A 178 -4.44 2.86 13.28
C PRO A 178 -4.73 2.04 14.53
N VAL A 179 -3.99 2.30 15.60
CA VAL A 179 -4.24 1.72 16.92
C VAL A 179 -5.33 2.59 17.58
N ASP A 180 -6.40 1.93 18.03
CA ASP A 180 -7.55 2.53 18.74
C ASP A 180 -8.42 3.53 17.95
N GLY A 181 -8.44 3.45 16.63
CA GLY A 181 -9.22 4.39 15.79
C GLY A 181 -8.62 5.79 15.72
N SER A 182 -7.50 6.03 16.39
CA SER A 182 -6.70 7.25 16.24
C SER A 182 -5.86 7.16 14.96
N ILE A 183 -6.23 7.97 13.96
CA ILE A 183 -5.52 8.05 12.67
C ILE A 183 -4.04 8.41 12.87
N SER A 184 -3.70 9.06 13.99
CA SER A 184 -2.35 9.49 14.35
C SER A 184 -1.32 8.36 14.43
N GLN A 185 -1.71 7.14 14.80
CA GLN A 185 -0.76 6.03 15.00
C GLN A 185 -0.65 5.07 13.79
N GLY A 186 -1.59 5.13 12.85
CA GLY A 186 -1.55 4.34 11.61
C GLY A 186 -0.89 5.08 10.46
N TYR A 187 -0.52 4.35 9.40
CA TYR A 187 -0.09 4.90 8.12
C TYR A 187 -0.36 3.88 6.99
N PRO A 188 -0.72 4.34 5.77
CA PRO A 188 -1.08 3.45 4.67
C PRO A 188 0.14 2.73 4.09
N SER A 189 -0.10 1.63 3.37
CA SER A 189 0.96 0.91 2.67
C SER A 189 1.30 1.61 1.35
N LEU A 190 2.60 1.67 1.01
CA LEU A 190 3.03 2.16 -0.31
C LEU A 190 2.45 1.31 -1.46
N LEU A 191 2.17 0.03 -1.21
CA LEU A 191 1.58 -0.90 -2.19
C LEU A 191 0.19 -0.45 -2.67
N ASP A 192 -0.51 0.37 -1.89
CA ASP A 192 -1.83 0.90 -2.25
C ASP A 192 -1.76 1.99 -3.35
N TYR A 193 -0.56 2.47 -3.67
CA TYR A 193 -0.33 3.59 -4.59
C TYR A 193 0.51 3.23 -5.82
N ILE A 194 1.12 2.04 -5.86
CA ILE A 194 2.08 1.66 -6.90
C ILE A 194 1.66 0.41 -7.70
N THR A 195 2.11 0.32 -8.95
CA THR A 195 1.87 -0.81 -9.85
C THR A 195 3.07 -1.06 -10.75
N LEU A 196 3.16 -2.24 -11.38
CA LEU A 196 4.11 -2.54 -12.46
C LEU A 196 3.47 -2.62 -13.83
N HIS A 197 2.17 -2.37 -13.92
CA HIS A 197 1.38 -2.52 -15.14
C HIS A 197 0.74 -1.19 -15.55
N GLY A 198 0.42 -1.06 -16.84
CA GLY A 198 -0.22 0.12 -17.41
C GLY A 198 0.71 0.95 -18.30
N ASN A 199 0.14 1.97 -18.93
CA ASN A 199 0.81 2.81 -19.91
C ASN A 199 1.61 3.98 -19.30
N GLY A 200 1.83 3.97 -17.98
CA GLY A 200 2.52 5.05 -17.27
C GLY A 200 1.68 6.29 -16.97
N LYS A 201 0.44 6.37 -17.49
CA LYS A 201 -0.48 7.47 -17.18
C LYS A 201 -1.29 7.20 -15.92
N ILE A 202 -1.47 8.24 -15.13
CA ILE A 202 -2.24 8.23 -13.89
C ILE A 202 -3.66 8.72 -14.19
N ARG A 203 -4.66 7.86 -13.95
CA ARG A 203 -6.07 8.21 -14.09
C ARG A 203 -6.53 8.99 -12.85
N VAL A 204 -6.55 10.31 -12.97
CA VAL A 204 -6.86 11.24 -11.89
C VAL A 204 -8.18 10.87 -11.22
N TRP A 205 -9.24 10.56 -11.99
CA TRP A 205 -10.57 10.17 -11.46
C TRP A 205 -10.55 9.10 -10.35
N LEU A 206 -9.64 8.11 -10.42
CA LEU A 206 -9.59 6.96 -9.52
C LEU A 206 -8.53 7.06 -8.41
N VAL A 207 -7.73 8.12 -8.43
CA VAL A 207 -6.58 8.29 -7.54
C VAL A 207 -7.04 8.63 -6.11
N PRO A 208 -6.45 7.99 -5.07
CA PRO A 208 -6.75 8.26 -3.66
C PRO A 208 -6.27 9.65 -3.22
N LYS A 209 -6.85 10.18 -2.12
CA LYS A 209 -6.66 11.55 -1.62
C LYS A 209 -5.19 11.94 -1.49
N GLU A 210 -4.38 11.05 -0.94
CA GLU A 210 -2.99 11.28 -0.61
C GLU A 210 -2.19 11.55 -1.89
N LEU A 211 -2.38 10.73 -2.93
CA LEU A 211 -1.74 10.94 -4.22
C LEU A 211 -2.32 12.17 -4.95
N LEU A 212 -3.58 12.57 -4.71
CA LEU A 212 -4.08 13.86 -5.19
C LEU A 212 -3.36 15.04 -4.54
N SER A 213 -3.16 15.00 -3.23
CA SER A 213 -2.45 16.08 -2.54
C SER A 213 -1.04 16.28 -3.10
N VAL A 214 -0.38 15.20 -3.53
CA VAL A 214 0.92 15.26 -4.20
C VAL A 214 0.81 15.84 -5.61
N ILE A 215 -0.19 15.43 -6.40
CA ILE A 215 -0.40 15.89 -7.79
C ILE A 215 -0.80 17.37 -7.86
N PHE A 216 -1.63 17.83 -6.92
CA PHE A 216 -2.14 19.21 -6.87
C PHE A 216 -1.31 20.12 -5.96
N GLY A 217 -0.42 19.57 -5.13
CA GLY A 217 0.47 20.31 -4.23
C GLY A 217 -0.22 20.89 -2.99
N ASP A 218 -1.55 20.77 -2.90
CA ASP A 218 -2.35 21.30 -1.80
C ASP A 218 -3.45 20.30 -1.40
N GLU A 219 -3.59 20.06 -0.09
CA GLU A 219 -4.64 19.23 0.48
C GLU A 219 -6.04 19.81 0.26
N ALA A 220 -6.18 21.14 0.29
CA ALA A 220 -7.46 21.81 0.07
C ALA A 220 -7.96 21.55 -1.36
N ILE A 221 -7.06 21.71 -2.34
CA ILE A 221 -7.38 21.42 -3.75
C ILE A 221 -7.69 19.92 -3.93
N ALA A 222 -6.92 19.03 -3.29
CA ALA A 222 -7.19 17.60 -3.36
C ALA A 222 -8.60 17.24 -2.81
N ALA A 223 -9.01 17.86 -1.70
CA ALA A 223 -10.34 17.67 -1.12
C ALA A 223 -11.45 18.22 -2.03
N GLU A 224 -11.25 19.41 -2.64
CA GLU A 224 -12.17 19.95 -3.64
C GLU A 224 -12.33 19.00 -4.83
N VAL A 225 -11.22 18.48 -5.36
CA VAL A 225 -11.22 17.53 -6.48
C VAL A 225 -11.97 16.25 -6.10
N GLN A 226 -11.84 15.75 -4.87
CA GLN A 226 -12.63 14.61 -4.40
C GLN A 226 -14.13 14.92 -4.35
N ASN A 227 -14.51 16.12 -3.90
CA ASN A 227 -15.91 16.52 -3.85
C ASN A 227 -16.51 16.64 -5.26
N ILE A 228 -15.78 17.28 -6.19
CA ILE A 228 -16.17 17.37 -7.60
C ILE A 228 -16.39 15.96 -8.19
N ARG A 229 -15.51 14.99 -7.88
CA ARG A 229 -15.70 13.60 -8.34
C ARG A 229 -16.97 12.98 -7.80
N LYS A 230 -17.28 13.17 -6.52
CA LYS A 230 -18.48 12.60 -5.89
C LYS A 230 -19.75 13.16 -6.54
N GLU A 231 -19.78 14.47 -6.77
CA GLU A 231 -20.92 15.13 -7.43
C GLU A 231 -21.09 14.65 -8.87
N LEU A 232 -20.01 14.67 -9.64
CA LEU A 232 -20.03 14.22 -11.04
C LEU A 232 -20.32 12.73 -11.17
N HIS A 233 -19.84 11.89 -10.25
CA HIS A 233 -20.16 10.46 -10.21
C HIS A 233 -21.64 10.24 -9.91
N LYS A 234 -22.21 10.98 -8.96
CA LYS A 234 -23.66 10.95 -8.68
C LYS A 234 -24.48 11.35 -9.90
N ASP A 235 -24.08 12.40 -10.62
CA ASP A 235 -24.74 12.83 -11.85
C ASP A 235 -24.65 11.76 -12.95
N LEU A 236 -23.50 11.10 -13.08
CA LEU A 236 -23.27 10.02 -14.05
C LEU A 236 -24.14 8.79 -13.75
N VAL A 237 -24.17 8.34 -12.48
CA VAL A 237 -24.95 7.17 -12.05
C VAL A 237 -26.45 7.44 -12.14
N GLN A 238 -26.88 8.67 -11.87
CA GLN A 238 -28.29 9.08 -11.99
C GLN A 238 -28.71 9.35 -13.44
N GLY A 239 -27.80 9.19 -14.42
CA GLY A 239 -28.09 9.45 -15.83
C GLY A 239 -28.37 10.92 -16.16
N LYS A 240 -28.00 11.85 -15.26
CA LYS A 240 -28.22 13.30 -15.44
C LYS A 240 -27.24 13.92 -16.42
N LYS A 241 -26.05 13.33 -16.57
CA LYS A 241 -25.00 13.76 -17.49
C LYS A 241 -24.44 12.57 -18.24
N GLN A 242 -24.07 12.80 -19.50
CA GLN A 242 -23.38 11.79 -20.30
C GLN A 242 -21.91 11.68 -19.88
N LYS A 243 -21.28 10.56 -20.22
CA LYS A 243 -19.89 10.28 -19.85
C LYS A 243 -18.92 11.31 -20.44
N GLU A 244 -19.15 11.77 -21.69
CA GLU A 244 -18.33 12.83 -22.30
C GLU A 244 -18.46 14.17 -21.57
N GLU A 245 -19.67 14.54 -21.15
CA GLU A 245 -19.93 15.79 -20.43
C GLU A 245 -19.24 15.79 -19.07
N VAL A 246 -19.30 14.66 -18.36
CA VAL A 246 -18.60 14.48 -17.08
C VAL A 246 -17.09 14.52 -17.26
N PHE A 247 -16.57 13.87 -18.29
CA PHE A 247 -15.14 13.92 -18.63
C PHE A 247 -14.67 15.36 -18.88
N LEU A 248 -15.40 16.11 -19.72
CA LEU A 248 -15.02 17.48 -20.08
C LEU A 248 -15.07 18.40 -18.85
N SER A 249 -16.17 18.32 -18.08
CA SER A 249 -16.35 19.10 -16.84
C SER A 249 -15.24 18.80 -15.84
N PHE A 250 -14.88 17.52 -15.66
CA PHE A 250 -13.84 17.11 -14.73
C PHE A 250 -12.45 17.55 -15.19
N LYS A 251 -12.17 17.42 -16.49
CA LYS A 251 -10.91 17.85 -17.10
C LYS A 251 -10.72 19.36 -16.94
N GLU A 252 -11.72 20.16 -17.29
CA GLU A 252 -11.65 21.62 -17.17
C GLU A 252 -11.44 22.09 -15.72
N ALA A 253 -12.09 21.42 -14.77
CA ALA A 253 -11.95 21.73 -13.35
C ALA A 253 -10.55 21.40 -12.78
N CYS A 254 -9.90 20.34 -13.29
CA CYS A 254 -8.69 19.79 -12.69
C CYS A 254 -7.39 20.11 -13.44
N GLU A 255 -7.40 20.15 -14.78
CA GLU A 255 -6.19 20.18 -15.61
C GLU A 255 -5.32 21.40 -15.31
N ARG A 256 -5.93 22.57 -15.09
CA ARG A 256 -5.22 23.82 -14.77
C ARG A 256 -4.70 23.90 -13.33
N ARG A 257 -5.13 22.96 -12.46
CA ARG A 257 -4.78 22.94 -11.04
C ARG A 257 -3.63 21.98 -10.73
N ILE A 258 -3.25 21.12 -11.68
CA ILE A 258 -2.08 20.25 -11.52
C ILE A 258 -0.85 21.12 -11.28
N ARG A 259 0.04 20.69 -10.38
CA ARG A 259 1.28 21.40 -10.12
C ARG A 259 2.06 21.65 -11.41
N TYR A 260 2.62 22.86 -11.53
CA TYR A 260 3.27 23.33 -12.76
C TYR A 260 4.50 22.52 -13.16
N ASP A 261 5.14 21.83 -12.21
CA ASP A 261 6.32 20.99 -12.43
C ASP A 261 5.98 19.58 -12.94
N LEU A 262 4.70 19.21 -12.98
CA LEU A 262 4.26 17.90 -13.43
C LEU A 262 3.78 17.93 -14.90
N PRO A 263 4.29 17.01 -15.75
CA PRO A 263 3.88 16.92 -17.16
C PRO A 263 2.42 16.47 -17.31
N ILE A 264 1.57 17.34 -17.88
CA ILE A 264 0.12 17.12 -18.03
C ILE A 264 -0.20 15.85 -18.84
N ASP A 265 0.65 15.49 -19.81
CA ASP A 265 0.47 14.31 -20.67
C ASP A 265 0.53 12.96 -19.92
N LYS A 266 1.08 12.97 -18.69
CA LYS A 266 1.10 11.81 -17.78
C LYS A 266 -0.22 11.60 -17.04
N PHE A 267 -1.18 12.51 -17.15
CA PHE A 267 -2.47 12.40 -16.49
C PHE A 267 -3.59 12.06 -17.47
N ASN A 268 -4.56 11.27 -16.99
CA ASN A 268 -5.77 10.91 -17.71
C ASN A 268 -6.99 11.29 -16.86
N PHE A 269 -7.91 12.06 -17.43
CA PHE A 269 -9.09 12.57 -16.74
C PHE A 269 -10.37 11.78 -17.06
N GLU A 270 -10.27 10.63 -17.75
CA GLU A 270 -11.44 9.83 -18.12
C GLU A 270 -12.27 9.47 -16.90
N ALA A 271 -13.54 9.86 -16.96
CA ALA A 271 -14.53 9.47 -15.97
C ALA A 271 -14.91 7.99 -16.13
N SER A 272 -15.20 7.34 -15.01
CA SER A 272 -15.66 5.96 -14.96
C SER A 272 -16.88 5.87 -14.05
N CYS A 273 -17.78 4.92 -14.35
CA CYS A 273 -18.88 4.56 -13.46
C CYS A 273 -18.37 3.95 -12.14
N GLN A 274 -17.11 3.50 -12.10
CA GLN A 274 -16.46 3.11 -10.87
C GLN A 274 -16.44 4.28 -9.89
N ALA A 275 -16.96 4.03 -8.69
CA ALA A 275 -16.99 5.02 -7.62
C ALA A 275 -15.57 5.53 -7.32
N PRO A 276 -15.40 6.85 -7.15
CA PRO A 276 -14.13 7.42 -6.73
C PRO A 276 -13.77 6.93 -5.32
N LYS A 277 -12.51 6.56 -5.09
CA LYS A 277 -12.04 6.11 -3.77
C LYS A 277 -12.08 7.27 -2.77
N ASN A 278 -12.81 7.06 -1.67
CA ASN A 278 -12.81 7.92 -0.49
C ASN A 278 -11.89 7.28 0.56
N ASN A 279 -10.64 7.71 0.62
CA ASN A 279 -9.87 7.59 1.85
C ASN A 279 -10.10 8.89 2.64
#